data_AF-A0A7S0I9G0-F1
#
_entry.id   AF-A0A7S0I9G0-F1
#
_cell.length_a   1.000
_cell.length_b   1.000
_cell.length_c   1.000
_cell.angle_alpha   90.00
_cell.angle_beta   90.00
_cell.angle_gamma   90.00
#
_symmetry.space_group_name_H-M   'P 1'
#
loop_
_entity.id
_entity.type
_entity.pdbx_description
1 polymer ?
#
loop_
_entity_poly.entity_id
_entity_poly.type
_entity_poly.pdbx_seq_one_letter_code
_entity_poly.pdbx_strand_id
1 'polypeptide(L)'
;DDDDDDDGSAGGSNARGVKTLSVELEDDEDGDLLTQIPACVAFIQDALRLRDANRAAAAAAVNDDDDAEPAASSSAASRSTRGGDSRVPGGALVHCHAGVSRSCAVVAAHVMKTRGVDADDALEVVRRAHPDADPNAGFTAQLRLWRSMDCKLNMADEAYRLYSVARLARRREHRGYVDATDVQPDPGADVVDDSCADRFAPFTGSATVAIKVGPRHGGGPEAGTMIRCRRCGRLVARGDR
;
A
#
# COMPACT_ATOMS: atom_id res chain seq x y z
N ASP A 1 31.55 -18.88 -6.75
CA ASP A 1 31.09 -17.49 -6.78
C ASP A 1 29.66 -17.53 -7.26
N ASP A 2 28.81 -17.90 -6.32
CA ASP A 2 27.38 -18.13 -6.47
C ASP A 2 26.69 -16.77 -6.45
N ASP A 3 26.09 -16.38 -7.57
CA ASP A 3 25.19 -15.23 -7.68
C ASP A 3 23.77 -15.72 -7.33
N ASP A 4 23.28 -15.31 -6.15
CA ASP A 4 21.89 -15.48 -5.73
C ASP A 4 21.01 -14.46 -6.48
N ASP A 5 20.22 -14.95 -7.43
CA ASP A 5 19.13 -14.23 -8.09
C ASP A 5 17.96 -14.04 -7.09
N ASP A 6 17.76 -12.80 -6.62
CA ASP A 6 16.66 -12.38 -5.74
C ASP A 6 15.36 -12.25 -6.58
N ASP A 7 14.44 -13.20 -6.43
CA ASP A 7 13.18 -13.23 -7.18
C ASP A 7 12.12 -12.32 -6.53
N GLY A 8 11.88 -11.18 -7.18
CA GLY A 8 10.78 -10.28 -6.87
C GLY A 8 9.41 -10.95 -7.08
N SER A 9 8.94 -11.67 -6.08
CA SER A 9 7.55 -12.08 -5.95
C SER A 9 7.01 -11.53 -4.63
N ALA A 10 5.95 -10.72 -4.71
CA ALA A 10 5.11 -10.34 -3.58
C ALA A 10 4.37 -11.58 -3.06
N GLY A 11 5.13 -12.47 -2.42
CA GLY A 11 4.68 -13.73 -1.86
C GLY A 11 4.21 -13.49 -0.42
N GLY A 12 2.90 -13.50 -0.21
CA GLY A 12 2.35 -13.62 1.13
C GLY A 12 2.79 -14.96 1.73
N SER A 13 3.86 -14.97 2.52
CA SER A 13 4.33 -16.16 3.21
C SER A 13 3.49 -16.40 4.47
N ASN A 14 2.92 -17.59 4.57
CA ASN A 14 2.06 -18.00 5.68
C ASN A 14 2.89 -18.73 6.73
N ALA A 15 3.76 -17.99 7.43
CA ALA A 15 4.53 -18.55 8.52
C ALA A 15 3.68 -18.54 9.80
N ARG A 16 3.39 -19.73 10.35
CA ARG A 16 2.77 -19.92 11.68
C ARG A 16 1.37 -19.30 11.88
N GLY A 17 0.57 -19.19 10.81
CA GLY A 17 -0.79 -18.65 10.89
C GLY A 17 -0.86 -17.12 10.96
N VAL A 18 0.25 -16.43 10.69
CA VAL A 18 0.30 -14.97 10.54
C VAL A 18 0.30 -14.63 9.05
N LYS A 19 -0.70 -13.87 8.61
CA LYS A 19 -0.71 -13.27 7.27
C LYS A 19 0.24 -12.08 7.28
N THR A 20 1.14 -11.99 6.31
CA THR A 20 2.12 -10.89 6.20
C THR A 20 1.92 -10.14 4.90
N LEU A 21 2.00 -8.81 4.96
CA LEU A 21 2.06 -7.91 3.80
C LEU A 21 3.30 -7.04 3.96
N SER A 22 4.24 -7.18 3.04
CA SER A 22 5.45 -6.34 2.95
C SER A 22 5.24 -5.28 1.88
N VAL A 23 5.55 -4.03 2.21
CA VAL A 23 5.48 -2.90 1.27
C VAL A 23 6.83 -2.21 1.28
N GLU A 24 7.42 -2.11 0.09
CA GLU A 24 8.66 -1.36 -0.12
C GLU A 24 8.32 0.12 -0.24
N LEU A 25 8.75 0.89 0.75
CA LEU A 25 8.51 2.32 0.82
C LEU A 25 9.71 3.01 1.47
N GLU A 26 10.35 3.88 0.70
CA GLU A 26 11.38 4.80 1.17
C GLU A 26 10.74 5.90 2.06
N ASP A 27 11.46 6.35 3.09
CA ASP A 27 10.94 7.31 4.09
C ASP A 27 11.37 8.74 3.80
N ASP A 28 11.16 9.17 2.56
CA ASP A 28 11.40 10.51 2.06
C ASP A 28 10.09 11.15 1.57
N GLU A 29 10.15 12.42 1.17
CA GLU A 29 8.98 13.19 0.76
C GLU A 29 8.40 12.76 -0.61
N ASP A 30 9.18 12.06 -1.43
CA ASP A 30 8.80 11.58 -2.77
C ASP A 30 8.40 10.09 -2.79
N GLY A 31 8.54 9.38 -1.67
CA GLY A 31 8.05 8.01 -1.48
C GLY A 31 6.54 7.89 -1.77
N ASP A 32 6.12 6.85 -2.50
CA ASP A 32 4.75 6.73 -2.99
C ASP A 32 3.81 6.03 -2.00
N LEU A 33 3.59 6.62 -0.83
CA LEU A 33 2.66 6.06 0.15
C LEU A 33 1.24 5.95 -0.43
N LEU A 34 0.79 6.95 -1.20
CA LEU A 34 -0.58 7.10 -1.68
C LEU A 34 -1.07 5.88 -2.46
N THR A 35 -0.23 5.32 -3.33
CA THR A 35 -0.57 4.13 -4.13
C THR A 35 -0.61 2.85 -3.31
N GLN A 36 0.07 2.82 -2.16
CA GLN A 36 0.11 1.68 -1.24
C GLN A 36 -1.05 1.68 -0.24
N ILE A 37 -1.62 2.85 0.09
CA ILE A 37 -2.70 3.00 1.08
C ILE A 37 -3.86 2.01 0.87
N PRO A 38 -4.43 1.81 -0.34
CA PRO A 38 -5.56 0.92 -0.52
C PRO A 38 -5.29 -0.53 -0.08
N ALA A 39 -4.13 -1.09 -0.45
CA ALA A 39 -3.76 -2.45 -0.10
C ALA A 39 -3.51 -2.59 1.41
N CYS A 40 -2.78 -1.64 2.00
CA CYS A 40 -2.51 -1.61 3.44
C CYS A 40 -3.79 -1.51 4.27
N VAL A 41 -4.70 -0.58 3.90
CA VAL A 41 -5.95 -0.39 4.65
C VAL A 41 -6.87 -1.58 4.51
N ALA A 42 -6.94 -2.20 3.33
CA ALA A 42 -7.70 -3.45 3.13
C ALA A 42 -7.16 -4.57 4.03
N PHE A 43 -5.83 -4.73 4.07
CA PHE A 43 -5.18 -5.72 4.92
C PHE A 43 -5.49 -5.53 6.42
N ILE A 44 -5.42 -4.28 6.91
CA ILE A 44 -5.78 -3.95 8.31
C ILE A 44 -7.25 -4.26 8.57
N GLN A 45 -8.15 -3.85 7.68
CA GLN A 45 -9.58 -4.08 7.84
C GLN A 45 -9.93 -5.57 7.87
N ASP A 46 -9.31 -6.39 7.02
CA ASP A 46 -9.53 -7.84 7.01
C ASP A 46 -9.10 -8.49 8.32
N ALA A 47 -7.94 -8.08 8.86
CA ALA A 47 -7.47 -8.57 10.14
C ALA A 47 -8.39 -8.17 11.31
N LEU A 48 -8.92 -6.94 11.29
CA LEU A 48 -9.88 -6.47 12.30
C LEU A 48 -11.23 -7.19 12.20
N ARG A 49 -11.74 -7.43 10.99
CA ARG A 49 -12.97 -8.22 10.76
C ARG A 49 -12.82 -9.63 11.32
N LEU A 50 -11.69 -10.28 11.06
CA LEU A 50 -11.41 -11.63 11.58
C LEU A 50 -11.36 -11.64 13.12
N ARG A 51 -10.69 -10.65 13.73
CA ARG A 51 -10.64 -10.49 15.19
C ARG A 51 -12.04 -10.30 15.78
N ASP A 52 -12.85 -9.43 15.18
CA ASP A 52 -14.19 -9.12 15.69
C ASP A 52 -15.14 -10.33 15.53
N ALA A 53 -15.02 -11.09 14.44
CA ALA A 53 -15.73 -12.37 14.26
C ALA A 53 -15.32 -13.41 15.30
N ASN A 54 -14.03 -13.57 15.55
CA ASN A 54 -13.53 -14.47 16.60
C ASN A 54 -14.02 -14.05 17.98
N ARG A 55 -14.12 -12.74 18.24
CA ARG A 55 -14.62 -12.20 19.51
C ARG A 55 -16.12 -12.46 19.66
N ALA A 56 -16.89 -12.30 18.59
CA ALA A 56 -18.31 -12.62 18.58
C ALA A 56 -18.57 -14.12 18.82
N ALA A 57 -17.79 -15.00 18.18
CA ALA A 57 -17.89 -16.45 18.39
C ALA A 57 -17.54 -16.85 19.82
N ALA A 58 -16.47 -16.28 20.38
CA ALA A 58 -16.10 -16.51 21.78
C ALA A 58 -17.17 -16.01 22.76
N ALA A 59 -17.80 -14.86 22.47
CA ALA A 59 -18.89 -14.33 23.29
C ALA A 59 -20.16 -15.21 23.20
N ALA A 60 -20.47 -15.78 22.03
CA ALA A 60 -21.61 -16.69 21.87
C ALA A 60 -21.42 -17.98 22.70
N ALA A 61 -20.22 -18.56 22.70
CA ALA A 61 -19.92 -19.80 23.44
C ALA A 61 -20.03 -19.68 24.97
N VAL A 62 -19.97 -18.47 25.54
CA VAL A 62 -20.11 -18.23 26.99
C VAL A 62 -21.59 -18.16 27.41
N ASN A 63 -22.52 -17.93 26.47
CA ASN A 63 -23.94 -17.76 26.77
C ASN A 63 -24.76 -19.07 26.68
N ASP A 64 -24.13 -20.22 26.42
CA ASP A 64 -24.78 -21.54 26.28
C ASP A 64 -24.76 -22.40 27.58
N ASP A 65 -24.31 -21.86 28.72
CA ASP A 65 -24.11 -22.60 29.99
C ASP A 65 -25.13 -22.26 31.13
N ASP A 66 -26.26 -21.60 30.87
CA ASP A 66 -27.26 -21.21 31.91
C ASP A 66 -28.57 -22.05 31.93
N ASP A 67 -28.49 -23.35 31.61
CA ASP A 67 -29.58 -24.33 31.89
C ASP A 67 -29.01 -25.70 32.31
N ALA A 68 -28.24 -25.75 33.40
CA ALA A 68 -27.89 -27.01 34.08
C ALA A 68 -27.66 -26.82 35.60
N GLU A 69 -28.59 -27.36 36.39
CA GLU A 69 -28.51 -27.52 37.86
C GLU A 69 -27.19 -28.18 38.33
N PRO A 70 -26.69 -27.89 39.55
CA PRO A 70 -25.36 -28.28 40.00
C PRO A 70 -25.40 -29.63 40.73
N ALA A 71 -24.74 -30.65 40.16
CA ALA A 71 -24.51 -31.93 40.84
C ALA A 71 -23.01 -32.25 41.00
N ALA A 72 -22.55 -32.04 42.23
CA ALA A 72 -21.56 -32.78 43.01
C ALA A 72 -20.34 -33.47 42.33
N SER A 73 -19.16 -32.99 42.73
CA SER A 73 -17.90 -33.68 43.06
C SER A 73 -17.33 -34.74 42.10
N SER A 74 -16.10 -34.54 41.64
CA SER A 74 -14.92 -35.19 42.26
C SER A 74 -13.65 -35.02 41.42
N SER A 75 -12.58 -34.70 42.15
CA SER A 75 -11.16 -35.02 41.96
C SER A 75 -10.51 -35.02 40.57
N ALA A 76 -9.41 -34.25 40.53
CA ALA A 76 -8.13 -34.59 39.91
C ALA A 76 -8.02 -34.46 38.39
N ALA A 77 -7.78 -33.22 37.96
CA ALA A 77 -6.66 -32.94 37.07
C ALA A 77 -6.19 -31.51 37.31
N SER A 78 -5.27 -31.33 38.26
CA SER A 78 -4.42 -30.13 38.30
C SER A 78 -3.52 -30.15 37.07
N ARG A 79 -4.07 -29.75 35.93
CA ARG A 79 -3.28 -29.27 34.81
C ARG A 79 -3.06 -27.79 35.08
N SER A 80 -1.88 -27.51 35.63
CA SER A 80 -1.27 -26.19 35.60
C SER A 80 -1.17 -25.74 34.14
N THR A 81 -2.26 -25.15 33.62
CA THR A 81 -2.20 -24.26 32.48
C THR A 81 -1.61 -22.97 33.01
N ARG A 82 -0.28 -22.87 32.92
CA ARG A 82 0.40 -21.57 32.99
C ARG A 82 -0.34 -20.62 32.06
N GLY A 83 -1.02 -19.62 32.65
CA GLY A 83 -1.65 -18.45 32.04
C GLY A 83 -1.67 -18.41 30.52
N GLY A 84 -2.48 -19.28 29.90
CA GLY A 84 -2.79 -19.18 28.49
C GLY A 84 -3.76 -18.03 28.33
N ASP A 85 -3.24 -16.87 27.94
CA ASP A 85 -4.00 -15.67 27.60
C ASP A 85 -5.23 -16.11 26.79
N SER A 86 -6.43 -16.00 27.36
CA SER A 86 -7.72 -16.30 26.71
C SER A 86 -8.04 -15.23 25.66
N ARG A 87 -7.01 -14.81 24.92
CA ARG A 87 -7.08 -13.72 23.98
C ARG A 87 -7.56 -14.30 22.69
N VAL A 88 -8.76 -13.87 22.33
CA VAL A 88 -9.34 -14.08 21.02
C VAL A 88 -8.24 -13.81 19.98
N PRO A 89 -7.81 -14.81 19.19
CA PRO A 89 -6.76 -14.62 18.21
C PRO A 89 -7.24 -13.61 17.16
N GLY A 90 -6.37 -12.68 16.78
CA GLY A 90 -6.65 -11.72 15.72
C GLY A 90 -6.19 -10.30 16.03
N GLY A 91 -5.82 -9.59 14.97
CA GLY A 91 -5.29 -8.23 15.02
C GLY A 91 -4.31 -7.99 13.89
N ALA A 92 -3.99 -6.73 13.65
CA ALA A 92 -2.94 -6.32 12.72
C ALA A 92 -1.83 -5.62 13.50
N LEU A 93 -0.59 -6.03 13.27
CA LEU A 93 0.59 -5.26 13.64
C LEU A 93 1.09 -4.55 12.39
N VAL A 94 1.21 -3.22 12.46
CA VAL A 94 1.77 -2.39 11.40
C VAL A 94 3.04 -1.77 11.96
N HIS A 95 4.18 -2.01 11.31
CA HIS A 95 5.46 -1.46 11.74
C HIS A 95 6.26 -0.96 10.54
N CYS A 96 7.19 -0.04 10.81
CA CYS A 96 8.27 0.30 9.90
C CYS A 96 9.59 0.18 10.66
N HIS A 97 10.65 0.85 10.22
CA HIS A 97 11.95 0.80 10.91
C HIS A 97 11.90 1.48 12.29
N ALA A 98 11.47 2.75 12.34
CA ALA A 98 11.43 3.53 13.57
C ALA A 98 10.04 3.60 14.23
N GLY A 99 8.99 3.17 13.53
CA GLY A 99 7.61 3.32 14.00
C GLY A 99 7.09 4.77 14.02
N VAL A 100 7.78 5.72 13.39
CA VAL A 100 7.48 7.16 13.48
C VAL A 100 6.69 7.68 12.26
N SER A 101 7.15 7.34 11.05
CA SER A 101 6.64 7.96 9.80
C SER A 101 5.76 7.00 8.97
N ARG A 102 6.37 6.08 8.21
CA ARG A 102 5.66 5.16 7.28
C ARG A 102 4.47 4.40 7.90
N SER A 103 4.70 3.67 9.00
CA SER A 103 3.63 2.88 9.64
C SER A 103 2.54 3.76 10.23
N CYS A 104 2.91 4.89 10.85
CA CYS A 104 1.95 5.84 11.41
C CYS A 104 1.07 6.47 10.33
N ALA A 105 1.64 6.81 9.17
CA ALA A 105 0.88 7.34 8.05
C ALA A 105 -0.14 6.34 7.52
N VAL A 106 0.23 5.05 7.40
CA VAL A 106 -0.70 3.98 7.01
C VAL A 106 -1.83 3.81 8.03
N VAL A 107 -1.52 3.81 9.33
CA VAL A 107 -2.53 3.72 10.39
C VAL A 107 -3.45 4.94 10.38
N ALA A 108 -2.91 6.15 10.18
CA ALA A 108 -3.71 7.37 10.02
C ALA A 108 -4.66 7.27 8.82
N ALA A 109 -4.19 6.80 7.67
CA ALA A 109 -5.04 6.57 6.49
C ALA A 109 -6.20 5.59 6.77
N HIS A 110 -5.96 4.55 7.57
CA HIS A 110 -7.00 3.64 8.04
C HIS A 110 -8.02 4.34 8.95
N VAL A 111 -7.57 5.17 9.90
CA VAL A 111 -8.45 5.97 10.78
C VAL A 111 -9.30 6.94 9.96
N MET A 112 -8.70 7.63 8.98
CA MET A 112 -9.42 8.52 8.05
C MET A 112 -10.52 7.78 7.31
N LYS A 113 -10.22 6.60 6.74
CA LYS A 113 -11.19 5.80 5.99
C LYS A 113 -12.32 5.25 6.86
N THR A 114 -12.04 4.92 8.12
CA THR A 114 -13.04 4.31 9.02
C THR A 114 -13.91 5.34 9.74
N ARG A 115 -13.35 6.52 10.07
CA ARG A 115 -14.05 7.56 10.84
C ARG A 115 -14.48 8.77 10.01
N GLY A 116 -14.01 8.88 8.76
CA GLY A 116 -14.32 10.00 7.88
C GLY A 116 -13.73 11.32 8.35
N VAL A 117 -12.60 11.29 9.06
CA VAL A 117 -11.90 12.47 9.60
C VAL A 117 -10.75 12.89 8.70
N ASP A 118 -10.27 14.11 8.90
CA ASP A 118 -9.14 14.65 8.14
C ASP A 118 -7.79 14.12 8.67
N ALA A 119 -6.71 14.39 7.92
CA ALA A 119 -5.38 13.85 8.22
C ALA A 119 -4.86 14.26 9.61
N ASP A 120 -5.05 15.54 9.97
CA ASP A 120 -4.56 16.09 11.24
C ASP A 120 -5.29 15.46 12.44
N ASP A 121 -6.61 15.29 12.35
CA ASP A 121 -7.44 14.62 13.37
C ASP A 121 -7.09 13.13 13.48
N ALA A 122 -6.88 12.45 12.35
CA ALA A 122 -6.47 11.05 12.33
C ALA A 122 -5.12 10.86 13.01
N LEU A 123 -4.16 11.75 12.75
CA LEU A 123 -2.85 11.71 13.41
C LEU A 123 -2.94 12.00 14.89
N GLU A 124 -3.83 12.90 15.33
CA GLU A 124 -4.08 13.11 16.76
C GLU A 124 -4.60 11.83 17.43
N VAL A 125 -5.53 11.12 16.78
CA VAL A 125 -6.01 9.82 17.27
C VAL A 125 -4.87 8.80 17.40
N VAL A 126 -3.97 8.75 16.42
CA VAL A 126 -2.79 7.87 16.47
C VAL A 126 -1.85 8.29 17.60
N ARG A 127 -1.57 9.58 17.77
CA ARG A 127 -0.67 10.10 18.81
C ARG A 127 -1.14 9.83 20.24
N ARG A 128 -2.44 9.71 20.47
CA ARG A 128 -2.98 9.31 21.78
C ARG A 128 -2.51 7.92 22.22
N ALA A 129 -2.24 7.02 21.27
CA ALA A 129 -1.71 5.69 21.53
C ALA A 129 -0.20 5.56 21.25
N HIS A 130 0.34 6.40 20.36
CA HIS A 130 1.73 6.39 19.93
C HIS A 130 2.27 7.83 19.80
N PRO A 131 2.73 8.46 20.89
CA PRO A 131 3.06 9.90 20.94
C PRO A 131 4.10 10.34 19.91
N ASP A 132 5.04 9.47 19.55
CA ASP A 132 6.12 9.74 18.60
C ASP A 132 5.67 9.64 17.12
N ALA A 133 4.37 9.49 16.86
CA ALA A 133 3.84 9.43 15.49
C ALA A 133 3.97 10.79 14.79
N ASP A 134 4.90 10.85 13.83
CA ASP A 134 5.22 12.05 13.05
C ASP A 134 5.60 11.68 11.61
N PRO A 135 4.60 11.49 10.72
CA PRO A 135 4.85 11.29 9.29
C PRO A 135 5.60 12.46 8.67
N ASN A 136 6.48 12.16 7.71
CA ASN A 136 7.13 13.21 6.94
C ASN A 136 6.10 14.11 6.19
N ALA A 137 6.54 15.29 5.77
CA ALA A 137 5.65 16.27 5.15
C ALA A 137 5.06 15.78 3.81
N GLY A 138 5.81 15.00 3.04
CA GLY A 138 5.33 14.33 1.83
C GLY A 138 4.18 13.36 2.10
N PHE A 139 4.30 12.51 3.12
CA PHE A 139 3.24 11.59 3.53
C PHE A 139 2.03 12.32 4.10
N THR A 140 2.24 13.38 4.89
CA THR A 140 1.13 14.23 5.36
C THR A 140 0.37 14.87 4.19
N ALA A 141 1.06 15.35 3.17
CA ALA A 141 0.45 15.86 1.96
C ALA A 141 -0.33 14.77 1.19
N GLN A 142 0.24 13.57 1.10
CA GLN A 142 -0.43 12.41 0.48
C GLN A 142 -1.68 11.97 1.25
N LEU A 143 -1.69 12.06 2.59
CA LEU A 143 -2.88 11.81 3.41
C LEU A 143 -3.98 12.85 3.13
N ARG A 144 -3.63 14.12 2.97
CA ARG A 144 -4.59 15.16 2.58
C ARG A 144 -5.18 14.91 1.19
N LEU A 145 -4.35 14.48 0.24
CA LEU A 145 -4.80 14.08 -1.10
C LEU A 145 -5.70 12.83 -1.05
N TRP A 146 -5.35 11.85 -0.22
CA TRP A 146 -6.20 10.69 0.05
C TRP A 146 -7.58 11.10 0.58
N ARG A 147 -7.63 12.11 1.46
CA ARG A 147 -8.87 12.68 1.96
C ARG A 147 -9.70 13.36 0.86
N SER A 148 -9.06 14.16 0.00
CA SER A 148 -9.78 14.85 -1.08
C SER A 148 -10.39 13.90 -2.11
N MET A 149 -9.89 12.67 -2.19
CA MET A 149 -10.46 11.59 -3.01
C MET A 149 -11.36 10.64 -2.18
N ASP A 150 -11.99 11.14 -1.11
CA ASP A 150 -12.93 10.37 -0.26
C ASP A 150 -12.36 9.05 0.29
N CYS A 151 -11.07 9.01 0.57
CA CYS A 151 -10.36 7.78 0.98
C CYS A 151 -10.54 6.62 -0.02
N LYS A 152 -10.55 6.96 -1.32
CA LYS A 152 -10.60 6.06 -2.46
C LYS A 152 -9.60 6.54 -3.50
N LEU A 153 -8.62 5.71 -3.85
CA LEU A 153 -7.65 6.09 -4.86
C LEU A 153 -8.30 5.86 -6.22
N ASN A 154 -8.57 6.94 -6.94
CA ASN A 154 -8.92 6.88 -8.35
C ASN A 154 -7.80 7.49 -9.16
N MET A 155 -7.17 6.68 -9.99
CA MET A 155 -6.06 7.11 -10.83
C MET A 155 -6.50 8.13 -11.90
N ALA A 156 -7.77 8.09 -12.31
CA ALA A 156 -8.32 9.06 -13.25
C ALA A 156 -8.57 10.45 -12.63
N ASP A 157 -8.55 10.56 -11.30
CA ASP A 157 -8.77 11.82 -10.60
C ASP A 157 -7.72 12.87 -11.00
N GLU A 158 -8.17 14.10 -11.26
CA GLU A 158 -7.29 15.20 -11.64
C GLU A 158 -6.24 15.50 -10.55
N ALA A 159 -6.62 15.40 -9.28
CA ALA A 159 -5.72 15.63 -8.16
C ALA A 159 -4.60 14.59 -8.12
N TYR A 160 -4.92 13.32 -8.41
CA TYR A 160 -3.93 12.25 -8.49
C TYR A 160 -3.01 12.41 -9.71
N ARG A 161 -3.56 12.74 -10.89
CA ARG A 161 -2.76 12.98 -12.10
C ARG A 161 -1.77 14.12 -11.89
N LEU A 162 -2.21 15.22 -11.30
CA LEU A 162 -1.33 16.36 -11.00
C LEU A 162 -0.26 16.00 -9.97
N TYR A 163 -0.63 15.28 -8.91
CA TYR A 163 0.33 14.75 -7.93
C TYR A 163 1.39 13.87 -8.59
N SER A 164 0.99 12.96 -9.46
CA SER A 164 1.89 12.03 -10.16
C SER A 164 2.90 12.78 -11.02
N VAL A 165 2.45 13.77 -11.80
CA VAL A 165 3.32 14.63 -12.61
C VAL A 165 4.26 15.47 -11.73
N ALA A 166 3.75 16.05 -10.65
CA ALA A 166 4.56 16.85 -9.74
C ALA A 166 5.65 16.02 -9.04
N ARG A 167 5.31 14.81 -8.60
CA ARG A 167 6.25 13.85 -7.99
C ARG A 167 7.35 13.45 -8.97
N LEU A 168 6.99 13.17 -10.21
CA LEU A 168 7.94 12.86 -11.29
C LEU A 168 8.88 14.04 -11.58
N ALA A 169 8.34 15.26 -11.58
CA ALA A 169 9.12 16.48 -11.80
C ALA A 169 10.17 16.71 -10.68
N ARG A 170 9.80 16.49 -9.42
CA ARG A 170 10.74 16.60 -8.28
C ARG A 170 11.84 15.54 -8.34
N ARG A 171 11.48 14.28 -8.62
CA ARG A 171 12.49 13.21 -8.81
C ARG A 171 13.48 13.56 -9.91
N ARG A 172 12.99 14.11 -11.03
CA ARG A 172 13.85 14.58 -12.13
C ARG A 172 14.78 15.70 -11.69
N GLU A 173 14.31 16.66 -10.90
CA GLU A 173 15.14 17.75 -10.41
C GLU A 173 16.25 17.23 -9.49
N HIS A 174 15.94 16.26 -8.63
CA HIS A 174 16.90 15.64 -7.71
C HIS A 174 17.91 14.73 -8.43
N ARG A 175 17.45 13.80 -9.27
CA ARG A 175 18.31 12.79 -9.95
C ARG A 175 18.89 13.29 -11.28
N GLY A 176 18.34 14.36 -11.85
CA GLY A 176 18.71 14.89 -13.18
C GLY A 176 18.09 14.14 -14.36
N TYR A 177 17.57 12.92 -14.14
CA TYR A 177 16.88 12.08 -15.12
C TYR A 177 15.65 11.41 -14.50
N VAL A 178 14.79 10.83 -15.34
CA VAL A 178 13.64 10.02 -14.93
C VAL A 178 13.86 8.58 -15.37
N ASP A 179 13.64 7.62 -14.48
CA ASP A 179 13.70 6.21 -14.87
C ASP A 179 12.49 5.82 -15.73
N ALA A 180 12.65 4.89 -16.67
CA ALA A 180 11.52 4.37 -17.42
C ALA A 180 10.48 3.70 -16.49
N THR A 181 10.92 3.09 -15.38
CA THR A 181 10.06 2.48 -14.36
C THR A 181 9.25 3.51 -13.57
N ASP A 182 9.76 4.74 -13.43
CA ASP A 182 9.06 5.86 -12.79
C ASP A 182 7.89 6.40 -13.63
N VAL A 183 7.94 6.21 -14.95
CA VAL A 183 6.90 6.68 -15.87
C VAL A 183 5.86 5.59 -16.04
N GLN A 184 4.84 5.67 -15.20
CA GLN A 184 3.68 4.82 -15.36
C GLN A 184 2.84 5.28 -16.56
N PRO A 185 2.08 4.34 -17.17
CA PRO A 185 1.03 4.68 -18.13
C PRO A 185 0.18 5.85 -17.66
N ASP A 186 -0.35 6.66 -18.60
CA ASP A 186 -1.29 7.72 -18.24
C ASP A 186 -2.41 7.10 -17.39
N PRO A 187 -2.54 7.49 -16.12
CA PRO A 187 -3.46 6.81 -15.21
C PRO A 187 -4.94 7.00 -15.57
N GLY A 188 -5.24 7.92 -16.51
CA GLY A 188 -6.56 8.13 -17.11
C GLY A 188 -6.72 7.58 -18.52
N ALA A 189 -5.70 6.94 -19.12
CA ALA A 189 -5.84 6.33 -20.43
C ALA A 189 -6.63 5.01 -20.34
N ASP A 190 -7.62 4.84 -21.22
CA ASP A 190 -8.34 3.59 -21.35
C ASP A 190 -7.35 2.45 -21.67
N VAL A 191 -7.38 1.40 -20.85
CA VAL A 191 -6.59 0.18 -21.08
C VAL A 191 -7.17 -0.49 -22.32
N VAL A 192 -6.54 -0.27 -23.48
CA VAL A 192 -6.87 -0.99 -24.70
C VAL A 192 -6.38 -2.44 -24.53
N ASP A 193 -7.31 -3.38 -24.64
CA ASP A 193 -7.04 -4.81 -24.61
C ASP A 193 -6.16 -5.21 -25.81
N ASP A 194 -5.04 -5.88 -25.54
CA ASP A 194 -3.96 -6.20 -26.49
C ASP A 194 -4.36 -7.26 -27.56
N SER A 195 -5.63 -7.63 -27.66
CA SER A 195 -6.10 -8.68 -28.58
C SER A 195 -6.26 -8.26 -30.05
N CYS A 196 -6.00 -7.00 -30.38
CA CYS A 196 -6.15 -6.45 -31.74
C CYS A 196 -4.90 -5.69 -32.18
N ALA A 197 -3.74 -6.33 -32.12
CA ALA A 197 -2.50 -5.79 -32.67
C ALA A 197 -2.41 -5.97 -34.21
N ASP A 198 -3.44 -5.58 -34.97
CA ASP A 198 -3.32 -5.41 -36.42
C ASP A 198 -4.54 -4.71 -37.02
N ARG A 199 -4.53 -3.38 -36.94
CA ARG A 199 -5.19 -2.43 -37.85
C ARG A 199 -5.00 -1.06 -37.24
N PHE A 200 -4.08 -0.28 -37.77
CA PHE A 200 -4.23 1.15 -38.11
C PHE A 200 -2.83 1.72 -38.35
N ALA A 201 -2.54 2.01 -39.62
CA ALA A 201 -1.32 2.67 -40.07
C ALA A 201 -1.28 4.14 -39.58
N PRO A 202 -0.08 4.74 -39.44
CA PRO A 202 0.13 5.99 -38.72
C PRO A 202 -0.38 7.21 -39.49
N PHE A 203 -0.85 8.20 -38.74
CA PHE A 203 -1.54 9.38 -39.25
C PHE A 203 -0.58 10.43 -39.82
N THR A 204 -0.82 10.84 -41.06
CA THR A 204 -0.31 12.07 -41.66
C THR A 204 -0.90 13.29 -40.97
N GLY A 205 -0.18 13.88 -40.00
CA GLY A 205 -0.40 15.25 -39.50
C GLY A 205 -1.69 15.53 -38.70
N SER A 206 -1.82 14.93 -37.52
CA SER A 206 -2.88 15.07 -36.48
C SER A 206 -3.20 13.70 -35.87
N ALA A 207 -2.18 13.07 -35.27
CA ALA A 207 -2.30 11.71 -34.74
C ALA A 207 -2.79 11.75 -33.28
N THR A 208 -4.03 11.30 -33.03
CA THR A 208 -4.32 10.61 -31.76
C THR A 208 -3.52 9.31 -31.81
N VAL A 209 -2.31 9.38 -31.28
CA VAL A 209 -1.46 8.21 -31.06
C VAL A 209 -2.24 7.32 -30.12
N ALA A 210 -2.66 6.14 -30.58
CA ALA A 210 -2.93 5.03 -29.66
C ALA A 210 -1.59 4.73 -29.01
N ILE A 211 -1.37 5.33 -27.84
CA ILE A 211 -0.14 5.15 -27.07
C ILE A 211 -0.16 3.68 -26.70
N LYS A 212 0.74 2.90 -27.32
CA LYS A 212 1.01 1.54 -26.88
C LYS A 212 1.61 1.68 -25.50
N VAL A 213 0.76 1.50 -24.50
CA VAL A 213 1.13 1.61 -23.11
C VAL A 213 2.16 0.52 -22.86
N GLY A 214 3.40 0.93 -22.55
CA GLY A 214 4.47 -0.01 -22.25
C GLY A 214 4.11 -0.92 -21.06
N PRO A 215 4.84 -2.02 -20.84
CA PRO A 215 4.57 -2.92 -19.72
C PRO A 215 4.46 -2.17 -18.40
N ARG A 216 3.59 -2.64 -17.50
CA ARG A 216 3.27 -2.00 -16.21
C ARG A 216 4.50 -1.74 -15.33
N HIS A 217 5.60 -2.44 -15.60
CA HIS A 217 6.87 -2.36 -14.89
C HIS A 217 7.90 -1.45 -15.59
N GLY A 218 7.52 -0.67 -16.61
CA GLY A 218 8.42 0.29 -17.28
C GLY A 218 9.41 -0.29 -18.29
N GLY A 219 9.34 -1.59 -18.61
CA GLY A 219 10.25 -2.26 -19.53
C GLY A 219 9.67 -2.45 -20.93
N GLY A 220 9.63 -1.40 -21.75
CA GLY A 220 9.33 -1.53 -23.19
C GLY A 220 10.52 -2.08 -24.01
N PRO A 221 10.43 -2.14 -25.35
CA PRO A 221 11.58 -2.46 -26.22
C PRO A 221 12.77 -1.48 -26.08
N GLU A 222 12.62 -0.44 -25.27
CA GLU A 222 13.62 0.57 -24.94
C GLU A 222 14.44 0.24 -23.69
N ALA A 223 14.29 -0.95 -23.09
CA ALA A 223 15.13 -1.41 -21.97
C ALA A 223 16.63 -1.20 -22.27
N GLY A 224 17.33 -0.48 -21.38
CA GLY A 224 18.73 -0.06 -21.57
C GLY A 224 18.99 1.15 -22.49
N THR A 225 17.95 1.79 -23.05
CA THR A 225 18.09 3.01 -23.88
C THR A 225 18.30 4.24 -23.00
N MET A 226 19.26 5.09 -23.36
CA MET A 226 19.52 6.37 -22.69
C MET A 226 19.06 7.52 -23.58
N ILE A 227 18.07 8.28 -23.12
CA ILE A 227 17.59 9.47 -23.82
C ILE A 227 18.38 10.67 -23.33
N ARG A 228 19.11 11.35 -24.23
CA ARG A 228 19.88 12.56 -23.93
C ARG A 228 19.27 13.79 -24.61
N CYS A 229 19.37 14.93 -23.95
CA CYS A 229 18.98 16.21 -24.53
C CYS A 229 19.85 16.51 -25.75
N ARG A 230 19.23 16.68 -26.92
CA ARG A 230 19.94 16.98 -28.18
C ARG A 230 20.73 18.29 -28.15
N ARG A 231 20.41 19.20 -27.23
CA ARG A 231 21.03 20.53 -27.12
C ARG A 231 22.24 20.57 -26.19
N CYS A 232 22.19 19.87 -25.05
CA CYS A 232 23.25 19.94 -24.04
C CYS A 232 23.85 18.57 -23.65
N GLY A 233 23.41 17.48 -24.27
CA GLY A 233 23.88 16.13 -23.99
C GLY A 233 23.47 15.57 -22.63
N ARG A 234 22.77 16.34 -21.78
CA ARG A 234 22.30 15.92 -20.45
C ARG A 234 21.37 14.71 -20.57
N LEU A 235 21.55 13.70 -19.71
CA LEU A 235 20.66 12.55 -19.61
C LEU A 235 19.26 13.01 -19.15
N VAL A 236 18.21 12.54 -19.82
CA VAL A 236 16.81 12.91 -19.54
C VAL A 236 16.03 11.71 -19.06
N ALA A 237 16.23 10.55 -19.68
CA ALA A 237 15.62 9.30 -19.25
C ALA A 237 16.58 8.12 -19.47
N ARG A 238 16.39 7.07 -18.66
CA ARG A 238 17.15 5.83 -18.73
C ARG A 238 16.19 4.66 -18.55
N GLY A 239 16.27 3.66 -19.44
CA GLY A 239 15.62 2.38 -19.21
C GLY A 239 16.50 1.45 -18.38
N ASP A 240 15.90 0.77 -17.42
CA ASP A 240 16.51 -0.38 -16.76
C ASP A 240 16.58 -1.58 -17.71
N ARG A 241 17.53 -2.49 -17.46
CA ARG A 241 17.77 -3.69 -18.27
C ARG A 241 17.03 -4.89 -17.70
#